data_AF-A0AAD7Y0J1-F1
#
_entry.id   AF-A0AAD7Y0J1-F1
#
_cell.length_a   1.000
_cell.length_b   1.000
_cell.length_c   1.000
_cell.angle_alpha   90.00
_cell.angle_beta   90.00
_cell.angle_gamma   90.00
#
_symmetry.space_group_name_H-M   'P 1'
#
loop_
_entity.id
_entity.type
_entity.pdbx_description
1 polymer ?
#
loop_
_entity_poly.entity_id
_entity_poly.type
_entity_poly.pdbx_seq_one_letter_code
_entity_poly.pdbx_strand_id
1 'polypeptide(L)'
;MNTSGNWTFPKTDLDRLRYRVFEYLWSKQLYITRGLKFGGDFMAYPGDPMRFHSHYIVLAMERDSPLALLDIISKGRLAINVKKTFVIAGPAEESSDDDIETFSIQWAGF
;
A
#
# COMPACT_ATOMS: atom_id res chain seq x y z
N MET A 1 -6.48 -22.29 31.20
CA MET A 1 -7.54 -21.38 30.70
C MET A 1 -7.37 -21.29 29.20
N ASN A 2 -8.32 -21.83 28.45
CA ASN A 2 -8.25 -22.00 27.00
C ASN A 2 -9.04 -20.88 26.33
N THR A 3 -8.36 -19.85 25.85
CA THR A 3 -8.94 -18.80 24.99
C THR A 3 -8.16 -18.74 23.69
N SER A 4 -8.00 -19.88 23.01
CA SER A 4 -7.55 -19.91 21.63
C SER A 4 -8.72 -19.56 20.72
N GLY A 5 -9.06 -18.27 20.66
CA GLY A 5 -9.88 -17.78 19.54
C GLY A 5 -9.11 -18.06 18.26
N ASN A 6 -9.66 -18.87 17.35
CA ASN A 6 -9.00 -19.26 16.11
C ASN A 6 -8.65 -18.01 15.27
N TRP A 7 -7.42 -17.51 15.42
CA TRP A 7 -6.85 -16.49 14.55
C TRP A 7 -6.70 -17.11 13.15
N THR A 8 -7.41 -16.53 12.19
CA THR A 8 -7.58 -17.14 10.86
C THR A 8 -7.08 -16.24 9.75
N PHE A 9 -6.34 -15.17 10.08
CA PHE A 9 -5.73 -14.27 9.10
C PHE A 9 -4.29 -14.74 8.75
N PRO A 10 -3.85 -14.65 7.48
CA PRO A 10 -4.56 -14.16 6.29
C PRO A 10 -5.55 -15.19 5.70
N LYS A 11 -6.71 -14.73 5.20
CA LYS A 11 -7.75 -15.61 4.62
C LYS A 11 -7.78 -15.57 3.10
N THR A 12 -7.80 -14.36 2.56
CA THR A 12 -7.98 -14.09 1.13
C THR A 12 -6.64 -13.90 0.44
N ASP A 13 -6.61 -14.00 -0.89
CA ASP A 13 -5.42 -13.63 -1.68
C ASP A 13 -5.03 -12.17 -1.44
N LEU A 14 -6.01 -11.28 -1.36
CA LEU A 14 -5.77 -9.87 -1.03
C LEU A 14 -5.15 -9.69 0.36
N ASP A 15 -5.52 -10.50 1.37
CA ASP A 15 -4.87 -10.46 2.69
C ASP A 15 -3.41 -10.91 2.61
N ARG A 16 -3.12 -11.95 1.82
CA ARG A 16 -1.75 -12.43 1.57
C ARG A 16 -0.93 -11.36 0.84
N LEU A 17 -1.50 -10.71 -0.18
CA LEU A 17 -0.84 -9.63 -0.90
C LEU A 17 -0.56 -8.43 0.02
N ARG A 18 -1.54 -7.99 0.82
CA ARG A 18 -1.34 -6.92 1.80
C ARG A 18 -0.23 -7.23 2.79
N TYR A 19 -0.13 -8.48 3.24
CA TYR A 19 0.94 -8.93 4.11
C TYR A 19 2.31 -8.83 3.41
N ARG A 20 2.44 -9.32 2.17
CA ARG A 20 3.67 -9.19 1.38
C ARG A 20 4.06 -7.73 1.13
N VAL A 21 3.10 -6.87 0.79
CA VAL A 21 3.34 -5.42 0.63
C VAL A 21 3.79 -4.79 1.94
N PHE A 22 3.22 -5.19 3.08
CA PHE A 22 3.69 -4.74 4.39
C PHE A 22 5.14 -5.16 4.66
N GLU A 23 5.48 -6.43 4.42
CA GLU A 23 6.86 -6.93 4.56
C GLU A 23 7.83 -6.19 3.65
N TYR A 24 7.44 -5.95 2.39
CA TYR A 24 8.23 -5.15 1.45
C TYR A 24 8.50 -3.75 2.00
N LEU A 25 7.47 -3.01 2.41
CA LEU A 25 7.63 -1.66 2.95
C LEU A 25 8.51 -1.66 4.23
N TRP A 26 8.34 -2.66 5.08
CA TRP A 26 9.13 -2.84 6.30
C TRP A 26 10.60 -3.11 5.97
N SER A 27 10.88 -3.93 4.95
CA SER A 27 12.23 -4.20 4.48
C SER A 27 12.95 -2.95 3.92
N LYS A 28 12.19 -1.93 3.51
CA LYS A 28 12.70 -0.61 3.09
C LYS A 28 12.88 0.38 4.25
N GLN A 29 12.84 -0.11 5.50
CA GLN A 29 12.98 0.70 6.72
C GLN A 29 11.92 1.81 6.84
N LEU A 30 10.72 1.62 6.27
CA LEU A 30 9.61 2.54 6.41
C LEU A 30 8.77 2.17 7.64
N TYR A 31 8.27 3.19 8.32
CA TYR A 31 7.22 2.98 9.33
C TYR A 31 5.87 2.92 8.62
N ILE A 32 4.94 2.14 9.17
CA ILE A 32 3.68 1.79 8.51
C ILE A 32 2.50 1.98 9.46
N THR A 33 1.44 2.63 8.99
CA THR A 33 0.13 2.68 9.67
C THR A 33 -1.00 2.36 8.68
N ARG A 34 -2.25 2.29 9.16
CA ARG A 34 -3.42 2.00 8.31
C ARG A 34 -3.71 3.17 7.36
N GLY A 35 -3.95 2.86 6.08
CA GLY A 35 -4.18 3.84 5.01
C GLY A 35 -5.64 4.16 4.70
N LEU A 36 -6.61 3.48 5.32
CA LEU A 36 -8.02 3.50 4.90
C LEU A 36 -8.61 4.92 4.76
N LYS A 37 -8.26 5.84 5.66
CA LYS A 37 -8.70 7.25 5.64
C LYS A 37 -8.27 7.99 4.35
N PHE A 38 -7.20 7.55 3.70
CA PHE A 38 -6.61 8.18 2.53
C PHE A 38 -6.78 7.32 1.26
N GLY A 39 -7.63 6.29 1.30
CA GLY A 39 -7.95 5.47 0.12
C GLY A 39 -6.87 4.47 -0.29
N GLY A 40 -5.96 4.13 0.61
CA GLY A 40 -5.00 3.02 0.46
C GLY A 40 -5.11 2.01 1.61
N ASP A 41 -4.34 0.94 1.54
CA ASP A 41 -4.22 -0.05 2.63
C ASP A 41 -3.27 0.44 3.72
N PHE A 42 -2.21 1.16 3.33
CA PHE A 42 -1.15 1.61 4.22
C PHE A 42 -0.78 3.08 4.03
N MET A 43 -0.30 3.69 5.10
CA MET A 43 0.49 4.92 5.04
C MET A 43 1.93 4.55 5.35
N ALA A 44 2.88 4.99 4.52
CA ALA A 44 4.30 4.73 4.75
C ALA A 44 5.07 6.03 5.02
N TYR A 45 5.97 5.97 6.00
CA TYR A 45 6.66 7.11 6.58
C TYR A 45 8.17 6.88 6.56
N PRO A 46 8.99 7.93 6.35
CA PRO A 46 10.45 7.82 6.40
C PRO A 46 11.00 7.66 7.83
N GLY A 47 10.15 7.75 8.85
CA GLY A 47 10.51 7.71 10.26
C GLY A 47 9.27 7.55 11.15
N ASP A 48 9.46 7.63 12.47
CA ASP A 48 8.40 7.45 13.46
C ASP A 48 7.13 8.28 13.12
N PRO A 49 5.95 7.64 12.97
CA PRO A 49 4.70 8.33 12.65
C PRO A 49 4.29 9.43 13.65
N MET A 50 4.83 9.42 14.88
CA MET A 50 4.62 10.50 15.85
C MET A 50 5.40 11.77 15.53
N ARG A 51 6.46 11.68 14.69
CA ARG A 51 7.37 12.79 14.36
C ARG A 51 7.35 13.15 12.88
N PHE A 52 6.96 12.22 12.01
CA PHE A 52 7.00 12.39 10.56
C PHE A 52 5.59 12.30 9.95
N HIS A 53 5.36 13.08 8.90
CA HIS A 53 4.20 12.86 8.04
C HIS A 53 4.49 11.71 7.07
N SER A 54 3.47 10.92 6.74
CA SER A 54 3.62 9.89 5.72
C SER A 54 3.93 10.52 4.36
N HIS A 55 4.84 9.90 3.63
CA HIS A 55 5.16 10.28 2.25
C HIS A 55 4.24 9.57 1.25
N TYR A 56 3.86 8.33 1.56
CA TYR A 56 3.14 7.46 0.63
C TYR A 56 1.78 7.06 1.19
N ILE A 57 0.79 7.02 0.29
CA ILE A 57 -0.44 6.23 0.44
C ILE A 57 -0.23 4.99 -0.43
N VAL A 58 -0.25 3.79 0.15
CA VAL A 58 0.04 2.55 -0.57
C VAL A 58 -1.22 1.69 -0.68
N LEU A 59 -1.54 1.24 -1.89
CA LEU A 59 -2.61 0.30 -2.20
C LEU A 59 -2.00 -1.01 -2.69
N ALA A 60 -2.36 -2.12 -2.04
CA ALA A 60 -2.03 -3.46 -2.49
C ALA A 60 -3.00 -3.86 -3.62
N MET A 61 -2.46 -4.24 -4.76
CA MET A 61 -3.25 -4.55 -5.95
C MET A 61 -2.60 -5.66 -6.77
N GLU A 62 -3.38 -6.66 -7.17
CA GLU A 62 -2.90 -7.72 -8.06
C GLU A 62 -2.55 -7.13 -9.43
N ARG A 63 -1.50 -7.65 -10.06
CA ARG A 63 -0.93 -7.09 -11.30
C ARG A 63 -1.94 -6.98 -12.44
N ASP A 64 -2.72 -8.04 -12.64
CA ASP A 64 -3.72 -8.12 -13.73
C ASP A 64 -5.11 -7.66 -13.30
N SER A 65 -5.23 -7.06 -12.11
CA SER A 65 -6.52 -6.53 -11.69
C SER A 65 -6.91 -5.30 -12.53
N PRO A 66 -8.18 -5.22 -12.97
CA PRO A 66 -8.62 -4.09 -13.77
C PRO A 66 -8.57 -2.81 -12.93
N LEU A 67 -7.90 -1.79 -13.46
CA LEU A 67 -7.83 -0.46 -12.86
C LEU A 67 -8.51 0.55 -13.79
N ALA A 68 -9.64 1.11 -13.37
CA ALA A 68 -10.35 2.10 -14.17
C ALA A 68 -9.57 3.42 -14.21
N LEU A 69 -9.59 4.11 -15.36
CA LEU A 69 -8.93 5.42 -15.52
C LEU A 69 -9.43 6.46 -14.50
N LEU A 70 -10.72 6.44 -14.19
CA LEU A 70 -11.31 7.32 -13.17
C LEU A 70 -10.74 7.05 -11.76
N ASP A 71 -10.35 5.81 -11.46
CA ASP A 71 -9.70 5.48 -10.19
C ASP A 71 -8.30 6.07 -10.13
N ILE A 72 -7.54 6.01 -11.23
CA ILE A 72 -6.21 6.63 -11.33
C ILE A 72 -6.32 8.15 -11.08
N ILE A 73 -7.25 8.81 -11.78
CA ILE A 73 -7.53 10.25 -11.62
C ILE A 73 -7.90 10.58 -10.17
N SER A 74 -8.81 9.79 -9.59
CA SER A 74 -9.30 10.02 -8.22
C SER A 74 -8.20 9.84 -7.18
N LYS A 75 -7.37 8.79 -7.31
CA LYS A 75 -6.22 8.52 -6.43
C LYS A 75 -5.17 9.62 -6.52
N GLY A 76 -4.83 10.06 -7.74
CA GLY A 76 -3.91 11.17 -7.97
C GLY A 76 -4.41 12.47 -7.34
N ARG A 77 -5.66 12.85 -7.59
CA ARG A 77 -6.31 14.04 -7.01
C ARG A 77 -6.35 13.99 -5.48
N LEU A 78 -6.65 12.84 -4.90
CA LEU A 78 -6.68 12.68 -3.44
C LEU A 78 -5.28 12.87 -2.86
N ALA A 79 -4.27 12.20 -3.42
CA ALA A 79 -2.92 12.21 -2.89
C ALA A 79 -2.26 13.59 -2.95
N ILE A 80 -2.43 14.32 -4.06
CA ILE A 80 -1.88 15.68 -4.20
C ILE A 80 -2.48 16.66 -3.19
N ASN A 81 -3.79 16.55 -2.90
CA ASN A 81 -4.48 17.41 -1.93
C ASN A 81 -3.97 17.23 -0.49
N VAL A 82 -3.42 16.07 -0.17
CA VAL A 82 -2.83 15.78 1.14
C VAL A 82 -1.29 15.77 1.13
N LYS A 83 -0.68 16.25 0.02
CA LYS A 83 0.77 16.32 -0.20
C LYS A 83 1.47 14.97 -0.01
N LYS A 84 0.93 13.92 -0.63
CA LYS A 84 1.48 12.56 -0.62
C LYS A 84 1.60 12.01 -2.03
N THR A 85 2.42 10.99 -2.20
CA THR A 85 2.45 10.19 -3.42
C THR A 85 1.56 8.97 -3.25
N PHE A 86 0.64 8.74 -4.19
CA PHE A 86 -0.13 7.50 -4.22
C PHE A 86 0.72 6.41 -4.88
N VAL A 87 0.83 5.25 -4.25
CA VAL A 87 1.63 4.12 -4.71
C VAL A 87 0.72 2.91 -4.83
N ILE A 88 0.77 2.24 -5.97
CA ILE A 88 0.20 0.92 -6.17
C ILE A 88 1.36 -0.07 -6.02
N ALA A 89 1.18 -1.09 -5.19
CA ALA A 89 2.16 -2.14 -4.93
C ALA A 89 1.53 -3.50 -5.23
N GLY A 90 2.22 -4.32 -6.03
CA GLY A 90 1.74 -5.63 -6.47
C GLY A 90 2.88 -6.59 -6.76
N PRO A 91 2.59 -7.86 -7.09
CA PRO A 91 3.61 -8.84 -7.44
C PRO A 91 4.43 -8.38 -8.65
N ALA A 92 5.76 -8.59 -8.62
CA ALA A 92 6.63 -8.34 -9.75
C ALA A 92 6.44 -9.39 -10.87
N GLU A 93 6.68 -9.00 -12.13
CA GLU A 93 6.49 -9.89 -13.30
C GLU A 93 7.60 -10.93 -13.48
N GLU A 94 8.85 -10.56 -13.25
CA GLU A 94 10.03 -11.30 -13.72
C GLU A 94 10.94 -11.84 -12.61
N SER A 95 10.56 -11.73 -11.34
CA SER A 95 11.38 -12.18 -10.22
C SER A 95 10.66 -13.17 -9.31
N SER A 96 11.42 -13.86 -8.45
CA SER A 96 10.95 -14.95 -7.58
C SER A 96 9.61 -14.63 -6.91
N ASP A 97 8.79 -15.67 -6.67
CA ASP A 97 7.39 -15.66 -6.21
C ASP A 97 7.00 -14.62 -5.14
N ASP A 98 7.95 -14.01 -4.42
CA ASP A 98 7.76 -13.09 -3.30
C ASP A 98 8.05 -11.59 -3.58
N ASP A 99 8.62 -11.21 -4.72
CA ASP A 99 8.97 -9.81 -4.97
C ASP A 99 7.76 -8.89 -5.22
N ILE A 100 7.89 -7.62 -4.82
CA ILE A 100 6.89 -6.57 -4.95
C ILE A 100 7.42 -5.45 -5.85
N GLU A 101 6.65 -5.13 -6.90
CA GLU A 101 6.86 -3.96 -7.75
C GLU A 101 5.94 -2.82 -7.32
N THR A 102 6.38 -1.57 -7.51
CA THR A 102 5.63 -0.39 -7.12
C THR A 102 5.54 0.65 -8.23
N PHE A 103 4.34 1.19 -8.44
CA PHE A 103 4.05 2.28 -9.37
C PHE A 103 3.51 3.49 -8.62
N SER A 104 4.08 4.67 -8.87
CA SER A 104 3.59 5.92 -8.27
C SER A 104 2.69 6.69 -9.23
N ILE A 105 1.57 7.18 -8.72
CA ILE A 105 0.70 8.13 -9.43
C ILE A 105 1.03 9.54 -8.92
N GLN A 106 1.40 10.42 -9.85
CA GLN A 106 1.64 11.83 -9.58
C GLN A 106 0.80 12.69 -10.52
N TRP A 107 0.13 13.68 -9.95
CA TRP A 107 -0.58 14.69 -10.74
C TRP A 107 0.45 15.71 -11.25
N ALA A 108 0.79 15.63 -12.53
CA ALA A 108 1.66 16.59 -13.19
C ALA A 108 0.81 17.72 -13.79
N GLY A 109 0.99 18.94 -13.29
CA GLY A 109 0.27 20.11 -13.78
C GLY A 109 0.37 21.29 -12.82
N PHE A 110 1.37 22.13 -13.05
CA PHE A 110 1.36 23.56 -12.75
C PHE A 110 1.96 24.27 -13.97
#